data_AF-A0A1D3RLZ0-F1
#
_entry.id   AF-A0A1D3RLZ0-F1
#
_cell.length_a   1.000
_cell.length_b   1.000
_cell.length_c   1.000
_cell.angle_alpha   90.00
_cell.angle_beta   90.00
_cell.angle_gamma   90.00
#
_symmetry.space_group_name_H-M   'P 1'
#
loop_
_entity.id
_entity.type
_entity.pdbx_description
1 polymer ?
#
loop_
_entity_poly.entity_id
_entity_poly.type
_entity_poly.pdbx_seq_one_letter_code
_entity_poly.pdbx_strand_id
1 'polypeptide(L)'
;MLAIWTKATRLRYFEVLTDSNFLPTVVVKLKGAPKFSAFHISDELRKNGWIVPAYTLPAEANEIVVLRMVIKENFSRDLAEKLFSDTLRAVEYFENLEGITQTKTKTHGVC
;
A
#
# COMPACT_ATOMS: atom_id res chain seq x y z
N MET A 1 10.40 17.11 -11.22
CA MET A 1 9.75 16.53 -10.02
C MET A 1 8.52 15.67 -10.35
N LEU A 2 7.99 15.65 -11.59
CA LEU A 2 6.78 14.89 -11.99
C LEU A 2 7.02 13.53 -12.72
N ALA A 3 8.25 13.18 -13.09
CA ALA A 3 8.50 12.05 -14.01
C ALA A 3 8.53 10.65 -13.38
N ILE A 4 8.69 10.54 -12.05
CA ILE A 4 8.67 9.24 -11.34
C ILE A 4 7.25 8.68 -11.20
N TRP A 5 6.25 9.57 -11.17
CA TRP A 5 4.84 9.18 -11.11
C TRP A 5 4.27 8.79 -12.48
N THR A 6 4.83 9.30 -13.58
CA THR A 6 4.37 8.93 -14.94
C THR A 6 4.79 7.51 -15.34
N LYS A 7 5.80 6.92 -14.69
CA LYS A 7 6.11 5.48 -14.78
C LYS A 7 5.20 4.60 -13.91
N ALA A 8 4.40 5.17 -13.02
CA ALA A 8 3.40 4.46 -12.22
C ALA A 8 2.22 3.94 -13.07
N THR A 9 2.20 4.19 -14.38
CA THR A 9 1.24 3.64 -15.36
C THR A 9 1.37 2.12 -15.58
N ARG A 10 2.17 1.41 -14.77
CA ARG A 10 2.15 -0.06 -14.63
C ARG A 10 1.31 -0.56 -13.44
N LEU A 11 0.64 0.32 -12.69
CA LEU A 11 -0.21 -0.08 -11.57
C LEU A 11 -1.58 -0.59 -12.07
N ARG A 12 -1.62 -1.79 -12.66
CA ARG A 12 -2.90 -2.53 -12.78
C ARG A 12 -3.47 -2.88 -11.39
N TYR A 13 -2.60 -2.91 -10.38
CA TYR A 13 -2.90 -3.41 -9.04
C TYR A 13 -3.17 -2.33 -7.99
N PHE A 14 -2.77 -1.07 -8.20
CA PHE A 14 -2.98 -0.01 -7.21
C PHE A 14 -3.60 1.23 -7.84
N GLU A 15 -4.46 1.88 -7.08
CA GLU A 15 -5.01 3.19 -7.39
C GLU A 15 -4.57 4.18 -6.33
N VAL A 16 -4.13 5.35 -6.77
CA VAL A 16 -3.51 6.36 -5.91
C VAL A 16 -4.62 7.31 -5.46
N LEU A 17 -4.78 7.47 -4.15
CA LEU A 17 -5.83 8.27 -3.50
C LEU A 17 -5.29 9.63 -3.01
N THR A 18 -4.21 10.13 -3.59
CA THR A 18 -3.53 11.32 -3.07
C THR A 18 -4.37 12.57 -3.28
N ASP A 19 -4.79 13.23 -2.19
CA ASP A 19 -5.35 14.58 -2.16
C ASP A 19 -4.33 15.51 -1.45
N SER A 20 -3.46 16.13 -2.24
CA SER A 20 -2.18 16.69 -1.79
C SER A 20 -2.27 18.17 -1.39
N ASN A 21 -2.98 18.50 -0.30
CA ASN A 21 -3.02 19.89 0.16
C ASN A 21 -2.08 20.24 1.33
N PHE A 22 -1.64 19.29 2.17
CA PHE A 22 -0.89 19.66 3.40
C PHE A 22 0.27 18.75 3.83
N LEU A 23 0.40 17.52 3.33
CA LEU A 23 1.46 16.60 3.74
C LEU A 23 2.07 15.86 2.54
N PRO A 24 3.40 15.62 2.52
CA PRO A 24 4.07 14.81 1.51
C PRO A 24 3.79 13.32 1.75
N THR A 25 2.52 12.93 1.67
CA THR A 25 2.04 11.58 1.91
C THR A 25 1.41 11.06 0.63
N VAL A 26 1.72 9.81 0.33
CA VAL A 26 1.18 9.05 -0.78
C VAL A 26 0.26 7.99 -0.19
N VAL A 27 -1.01 8.03 -0.58
CA VAL A 27 -1.98 7.02 -0.18
C VAL A 27 -2.32 6.19 -1.41
N VAL A 28 -2.20 4.87 -1.30
CA VAL A 28 -2.55 3.94 -2.38
C VAL A 28 -3.53 2.90 -1.87
N LYS A 29 -4.57 2.62 -2.66
CA LYS A 29 -5.47 1.49 -2.45
C LYS A 29 -5.15 0.39 -3.46
N LEU A 30 -5.42 -0.86 -3.08
CA LEU A 30 -5.41 -1.96 -4.04
C LEU A 30 -6.63 -1.83 -4.98
N LYS A 31 -6.40 -2.07 -6.27
CA LYS A 31 -7.42 -2.03 -7.30
C LYS A 31 -7.95 -3.45 -7.55
N GLY A 32 -9.28 -3.59 -7.62
CA GLY A 32 -9.95 -4.87 -7.83
C GLY A 32 -10.29 -5.61 -6.53
N ALA A 33 -10.59 -6.91 -6.64
CA ALA A 33 -10.84 -7.81 -5.51
C ALA A 33 -9.70 -8.85 -5.41
N PRO A 34 -8.46 -8.43 -5.10
CA PRO A 34 -7.36 -9.37 -4.93
C PRO A 34 -7.63 -10.33 -3.77
N LYS A 35 -7.08 -11.55 -3.86
CA LYS A 35 -7.17 -12.56 -2.79
C LYS A 35 -6.45 -12.11 -1.51
N PHE A 36 -5.58 -11.09 -1.59
CA PHE A 36 -4.81 -10.54 -0.47
C PHE A 36 -5.23 -9.10 -0.13
N SER A 37 -5.01 -8.70 1.12
CA SER A 37 -5.27 -7.35 1.60
C SER A 37 -3.99 -6.51 1.65
N ALA A 38 -4.13 -5.18 1.67
CA ALA A 38 -3.01 -4.26 1.86
C ALA A 38 -2.29 -4.45 3.22
N PHE A 39 -2.95 -5.09 4.20
CA PHE A 39 -2.29 -5.52 5.43
C PHE A 39 -1.18 -6.56 5.20
N HIS A 40 -1.39 -7.51 4.29
CA HIS A 40 -0.36 -8.52 3.97
C HIS A 40 0.85 -7.86 3.31
N ILE A 41 0.61 -6.89 2.42
CA ILE A 41 1.69 -6.12 1.78
C ILE A 41 2.45 -5.30 2.81
N SER A 42 1.75 -4.66 3.76
CA SER A 42 2.39 -3.94 4.86
C SER A 42 3.28 -4.85 5.70
N ASP A 43 2.83 -6.08 6.01
CA ASP A 43 3.63 -7.05 6.75
C ASP A 43 4.88 -7.52 5.98
N GLU A 44 4.73 -7.80 4.69
CA GLU A 44 5.86 -8.19 3.84
C GLU A 44 6.88 -7.05 3.69
N LEU A 45 6.40 -5.81 3.56
CA LEU A 45 7.26 -4.63 3.55
C LEU A 45 8.03 -4.46 4.86
N ARG A 46 7.41 -4.80 6.02
CA ARG A 46 8.10 -4.77 7.31
C ARG A 46 9.27 -5.75 7.39
N LYS A 47 9.16 -6.93 6.78
CA LYS A 47 10.27 -7.90 6.70
C LYS A 47 11.46 -7.34 5.92
N ASN A 48 11.18 -6.51 4.92
CA ASN A 48 12.18 -5.79 4.13
C ASN A 48 12.70 -4.51 4.82
N GLY A 49 12.30 -4.25 6.07
CA GLY A 49 12.73 -3.08 6.86
C GLY A 49 11.93 -1.81 6.59
N TRP A 50 10.83 -1.88 5.83
CA TRP A 50 9.98 -0.73 5.55
C TRP A 50 8.83 -0.62 6.55
N ILE A 51 8.62 0.59 7.10
CA ILE A 51 7.50 0.86 8.00
C ILE A 51 6.41 1.61 7.23
N VAL A 52 5.52 0.86 6.58
CA VAL A 52 4.38 1.41 5.82
C VAL A 52 3.07 1.04 6.52
N PRO A 53 2.36 1.98 7.15
CA PRO A 53 1.08 1.71 7.78
C PRO A 53 -0.01 1.41 6.74
N ALA A 54 -0.79 0.35 7.00
CA ALA A 54 -2.05 0.06 6.32
C ALA A 54 -3.21 0.36 7.27
N TYR A 55 -4.28 0.97 6.76
CA TYR A 55 -5.51 1.19 7.53
C TYR A 55 -6.74 1.07 6.64
N THR A 56 -7.87 0.75 7.27
CA THR A 56 -9.16 0.65 6.61
C THR A 56 -9.86 2.01 6.64
N LEU A 57 -10.30 2.50 5.49
CA LEU A 57 -11.16 3.67 5.41
C LEU A 57 -12.63 3.25 5.55
N PRO A 58 -13.39 3.82 6.50
CA PRO A 58 -14.82 3.62 6.58
C PRO A 58 -15.51 4.48 5.50
N ALA A 59 -15.74 3.91 4.33
CA ALA A 59 -16.53 4.55 3.28
C ALA A 59 -17.80 3.72 3.05
N GLU A 60 -18.81 3.93 3.91
CA GLU A 60 -20.25 3.65 3.73
C GLU A 60 -20.75 2.28 3.20
N ALA A 61 -19.89 1.30 2.86
CA ALA A 61 -20.24 -0.09 2.55
C ALA A 61 -19.04 -0.96 2.12
N ASN A 62 -17.94 -0.34 1.68
CA ASN A 62 -16.77 -1.07 1.17
C ASN A 62 -15.56 -0.74 2.04
N GLU A 63 -15.22 -1.63 2.97
CA GLU A 63 -14.03 -1.54 3.82
C GLU A 63 -12.75 -1.53 2.94
N ILE A 64 -12.35 -0.36 2.44
CA ILE A 64 -11.17 -0.22 1.56
C ILE A 64 -9.94 -0.11 2.45
N VAL A 65 -9.01 -1.04 2.28
CA VAL A 65 -7.71 -0.99 2.94
C VAL A 65 -6.74 -0.20 2.07
N VAL A 66 -6.11 0.82 2.67
CA VAL A 66 -5.14 1.70 2.01
C VAL A 66 -3.77 1.59 2.68
N LEU A 67 -2.73 1.80 1.89
CA LEU A 67 -1.34 1.96 2.34
C LEU A 67 -1.00 3.44 2.34
N ARG A 68 -0.35 3.90 3.41
CA ARG A 68 0.10 5.28 3.55
C ARG A 68 1.61 5.34 3.63
N MET A 69 2.23 5.86 2.57
CA MET A 69 3.67 6.08 2.48
C MET A 69 3.95 7.56 2.76
N VAL A 70 4.71 7.85 3.81
CA VAL A 70 5.08 9.23 4.18
C VAL A 70 6.47 9.52 3.63
N ILE A 71 6.58 10.51 2.74
CA ILE A 71 7.84 10.96 2.15
C ILE A 71 8.42 12.02 3.08
N LYS A 72 9.57 11.73 3.69
CA LYS A 72 10.33 12.69 4.51
C LYS A 72 11.37 13.41 3.66
N GLU A 73 11.95 14.48 4.18
CA GLU A 73 13.02 15.25 3.51
C GLU A 73 14.23 14.38 3.12
N ASN A 74 14.56 13.37 3.93
CA ASN A 74 15.65 12.42 3.65
C ASN A 74 15.27 11.29 2.67
N PHE A 75 14.07 11.33 2.08
CA PHE A 75 13.61 10.29 1.17
C PHE A 75 14.12 10.55 -0.25
N SER A 76 15.29 9.99 -0.57
CA SER A 76 15.91 10.12 -1.89
C SER A 76 15.12 9.38 -2.97
N ARG A 77 15.42 9.70 -4.23
CA ARG A 77 14.85 8.99 -5.39
C ARG A 77 15.16 7.50 -5.34
N ASP A 78 16.38 7.13 -4.95
CA ASP A 78 16.79 5.72 -4.89
C ASP A 78 16.00 4.94 -3.84
N LEU A 79 15.69 5.57 -2.69
CA LEU A 79 14.81 4.98 -1.67
C LEU A 79 13.38 4.81 -2.20
N ALA A 80 12.88 5.78 -2.97
CA ALA A 80 11.56 5.68 -3.61
C ALA A 80 11.50 4.51 -4.60
N GLU A 81 12.53 4.35 -5.42
CA GLU A 81 12.63 3.25 -6.38
C GLU A 81 12.76 1.89 -5.68
N LYS A 82 13.55 1.82 -4.59
CA LYS A 82 13.67 0.60 -3.78
C LYS A 82 12.35 0.21 -3.12
N LEU A 83 11.66 1.17 -2.48
CA LEU A 83 10.33 0.93 -1.88
C LEU A 83 9.33 0.42 -2.92
N PHE A 84 9.34 1.03 -4.10
CA PHE A 84 8.45 0.64 -5.19
C PHE A 84 8.76 -0.79 -5.68
N SER A 85 10.04 -1.11 -5.86
CA SER A 85 10.50 -2.45 -6.23
C SER A 85 10.09 -3.51 -5.21
N ASP A 86 10.28 -3.24 -3.92
CA ASP A 86 9.90 -4.17 -2.85
C ASP A 86 8.38 -4.33 -2.73
N THR A 87 7.61 -3.26 -3.00
CA THR A 87 6.15 -3.33 -3.06
C THR A 87 5.67 -4.21 -4.22
N LEU A 88 6.28 -4.09 -5.40
CA LEU A 88 5.95 -4.94 -6.55
C LEU A 88 6.27 -6.40 -6.26
N ARG A 89 7.43 -6.70 -5.67
CA ARG A 89 7.80 -8.06 -5.26
C ARG A 89 6.81 -8.65 -4.27
N ALA A 90 6.34 -7.87 -3.30
CA ALA A 90 5.33 -8.32 -2.35
C ALA A 90 4.01 -8.67 -3.05
N VAL A 91 3.59 -7.86 -4.02
CA VAL A 91 2.38 -8.15 -4.83
C VAL A 91 2.56 -9.43 -5.66
N GLU A 92 3.67 -9.56 -6.38
CA GLU A 92 3.96 -10.76 -7.17
C GLU A 92 4.04 -12.02 -6.30
N TYR A 93 4.61 -11.91 -5.10
CA TYR A 93 4.65 -12.99 -4.13
C TYR A 93 3.24 -13.46 -3.73
N PHE A 94 2.35 -12.51 -3.41
CA PHE A 94 0.98 -12.83 -3.02
C PHE A 94 0.07 -13.21 -4.19
N GLU A 95 0.39 -12.81 -5.42
CA GLU A 95 -0.32 -13.24 -6.63
C GLU A 95 -0.02 -14.71 -6.96
N ASN A 96 1.23 -15.15 -6.78
CA ASN A 96 1.64 -16.54 -7.00
C ASN A 96 1.23 -17.49 -5.87
N LEU A 97 0.93 -16.97 -4.68
CA LEU A 97 0.38 -17.75 -3.58
C LEU A 97 -1.13 -17.91 -3.75
N GLU A 98 -1.55 -19.01 -4.39
CA GLU A 98 -2.96 -19.31 -4.70
C GLU A 98 -3.90 -19.53 -3.48
N GLY A 99 -3.48 -19.27 -2.23
CA GLY A 99 -4.16 -19.79 -1.03
C GLY A 99 -4.21 -18.89 0.21
N ILE A 100 -4.16 -17.57 0.10
CA ILE A 100 -4.19 -16.70 1.29
C ILE A 100 -5.62 -16.37 1.70
N THR A 101 -6.09 -17.07 2.73
CA THR A 101 -7.38 -16.82 3.38
C THR A 101 -7.35 -15.50 4.14
N GLN A 102 -8.37 -14.67 3.88
CA GLN A 102 -8.63 -13.37 4.50
C GLN A 102 -8.61 -13.46 6.04
N THR A 103 -7.58 -12.94 6.70
CA THR A 103 -7.60 -12.74 8.16
C THR A 103 -8.33 -11.42 8.44
N LYS A 104 -9.66 -11.50 8.58
CA LYS A 104 -10.47 -10.41 9.15
C LYS A 104 -10.12 -10.28 10.64
N THR A 105 -9.18 -9.42 10.98
CA THR A 105 -9.04 -8.97 12.37
C THR A 105 -10.02 -7.83 12.61
N LYS A 106 -11.29 -8.19 12.87
CA LYS A 106 -12.18 -7.32 13.63
C LYS A 106 -11.63 -7.29 15.06
N THR A 107 -11.11 -6.16 15.50
CA THR A 107 -11.10 -5.86 16.93
C THR A 107 -11.92 -4.60 17.13
N HIS A 108 -13.20 -4.85 17.37
CA HIS A 108 -14.08 -3.98 18.12
C HIS A 108 -13.70 -4.11 19.61
N GLY A 109 -13.55 -2.99 20.32
CA GLY A 109 -13.23 -2.91 21.74
C GLY A 109 -12.42 -1.64 21.99
N VAL A 110 -13.05 -0.48 22.14
CA VAL A 110 -13.70 0.02 23.38
C VAL A 110 -12.77 -0.09 24.59
N CYS A 111 -12.23 1.04 25.00
CA CYS A 111 -12.40 1.66 26.32
C CYS A 111 -12.22 3.17 26.15
#